data_AF-A0A4Q3RSQ0-F1
#
_entry.id   AF-A0A4Q3RSQ0-F1
#
_cell.length_a   1.000
_cell.length_b   1.000
_cell.length_c   1.000
_cell.angle_alpha   90.00
_cell.angle_beta   90.00
_cell.angle_gamma   90.00
#
_symmetry.space_group_name_H-M   'P 1'
#
loop_
_entity.id
_entity.type
_entity.pdbx_description
1 polymer ?
#
loop_
_entity_poly.entity_id
_entity_poly.type
_entity_poly.pdbx_seq_one_letter_code
_entity_poly.pdbx_strand_id
1 'polypeptide(L)'
;PAMFLLHAAWVQRHFSFLLKVFCCSVAVACVATVLLYWLPEDVTRNLVKSFPMLREYPETFSREAFGLYSPFIDRIQFSSLIGLAILSCLYMLQGPKKWLPALLLPLLGYTMMVLGGRGGQLALLVSLLVPGIYWVYKLLSRKVFPNLSKTAVGGISTFFVVLVLAFLPFAAYHTNSAVHTRVNQSLWEISEIRSGHYDPDNFLHFTTVRRLVSWQNLWRIIEEQPILGTGTGDFGDAITRAYESDEYPLIENIHNQYLMFWAMLGIVGLAVFVGVMAYWAVRMKNQGAVTIFAWSVLLFYAVNMIPDAVLYQQIDNMAFCAFLSMIGLCRGESHSPKSERKKPA
;
A
#
# COMPACT_ATOMS: atom_id res chain seq x y z
N PRO A 1 16.77 -10.09 -3.71
CA PRO A 1 17.64 -9.08 -4.38
C PRO A 1 18.66 -9.69 -5.35
N ALA A 2 19.50 -10.64 -4.90
CA ALA A 2 20.52 -11.28 -5.74
C ALA A 2 19.93 -11.97 -6.98
N MET A 3 18.81 -12.69 -6.85
CA MET A 3 18.14 -13.33 -7.99
C MET A 3 17.71 -12.33 -9.08
N PHE A 4 17.25 -11.13 -8.71
CA PHE A 4 16.88 -10.10 -9.70
C PHE A 4 18.12 -9.54 -10.41
N LEU A 5 19.26 -9.43 -9.73
CA LEU A 5 20.52 -9.00 -10.35
C LEU A 5 21.08 -10.06 -11.31
N LEU A 6 21.05 -11.33 -10.90
CA LEU A 6 21.48 -12.46 -11.73
C LEU A 6 20.65 -12.60 -13.01
N HIS A 7 19.37 -12.23 -12.95
CA HIS A 7 18.45 -12.28 -14.09
C HIS A 7 18.10 -10.88 -14.62
N ALA A 8 18.95 -9.87 -14.42
CA ALA A 8 18.66 -8.48 -14.74
C ALA A 8 18.19 -8.26 -16.18
N ALA A 9 18.90 -8.83 -17.16
CA ALA A 9 18.55 -8.73 -18.57
C ALA A 9 17.18 -9.35 -18.89
N TRP A 10 16.85 -10.47 -18.24
CA TRP A 10 15.56 -11.13 -18.41
C TRP A 10 14.43 -10.30 -17.80
N VAL A 11 14.62 -9.78 -16.58
CA VAL A 11 13.65 -8.93 -15.88
C VAL A 11 13.38 -7.66 -16.68
N GLN A 12 14.42 -7.01 -17.21
CA GLN A 12 14.29 -5.83 -18.08
C GLN A 12 13.43 -6.14 -19.31
N ARG A 13 13.79 -7.20 -20.06
CA ARG A 13 13.07 -7.59 -21.28
C ARG A 13 11.61 -7.95 -21.02
N HIS A 14 11.30 -8.50 -19.85
CA HIS A 14 9.96 -8.99 -19.51
C HIS A 14 9.22 -8.12 -18.49
N PHE A 15 9.70 -6.91 -18.19
CA PHE A 15 9.10 -6.07 -17.15
C PHE A 15 7.59 -5.84 -17.32
N SER A 16 7.16 -5.45 -18.52
CA SER A 16 5.74 -5.27 -18.83
C SER A 16 4.94 -6.56 -18.81
N PHE A 17 5.58 -7.73 -18.96
CA PHE A 17 4.92 -9.03 -18.81
C PHE A 17 4.75 -9.38 -17.33
N LEU A 18 5.79 -9.19 -16.52
CA LEU A 18 5.77 -9.43 -15.08
C LEU A 18 4.68 -8.58 -14.38
N LEU A 19 4.56 -7.30 -14.73
CA LEU A 19 3.49 -6.45 -14.19
C LEU A 19 2.10 -6.96 -14.56
N LYS A 20 1.91 -7.49 -15.79
CA LYS A 20 0.61 -8.05 -16.20
C LYS A 20 0.28 -9.32 -15.43
N VAL A 21 1.25 -10.22 -15.27
CA VAL A 21 1.07 -11.44 -14.47
C VAL A 21 0.68 -11.05 -13.05
N PHE A 22 1.41 -10.12 -12.43
CA PHE A 22 1.08 -9.60 -11.11
C PHE A 22 -0.34 -9.03 -11.02
N CYS A 23 -0.71 -8.09 -11.91
CA CYS A 23 -2.03 -7.47 -11.91
C CYS A 23 -3.16 -8.49 -12.15
N CYS A 24 -2.96 -9.47 -13.05
CA CYS A 24 -3.93 -10.53 -13.31
C CYS A 24 -4.08 -11.46 -12.10
N SER A 25 -2.99 -11.85 -11.45
CA SER A 25 -3.03 -12.67 -10.23
C SER A 25 -3.77 -11.97 -9.09
N VAL A 26 -3.49 -10.68 -8.87
CA VAL A 26 -4.22 -9.87 -7.88
C VAL A 26 -5.70 -9.75 -8.26
N ALA A 27 -6.01 -9.54 -9.54
CA ALA A 27 -7.39 -9.47 -10.00
C ALA A 27 -8.16 -10.78 -9.80
N VAL A 28 -7.55 -11.95 -10.00
CA VAL A 28 -8.16 -13.25 -9.70
C VAL A 28 -8.53 -13.34 -8.21
N ALA A 29 -7.63 -12.91 -7.31
CA ALA A 29 -7.93 -12.85 -5.88
C ALA A 29 -9.04 -11.85 -5.55
N CYS A 30 -9.13 -10.72 -6.26
CA CYS A 30 -10.22 -9.74 -6.13
C CYS A 30 -11.56 -10.35 -6.55
N VAL A 31 -11.61 -11.07 -7.68
CA VAL A 31 -12.82 -11.78 -8.13
C VAL A 31 -13.28 -12.77 -7.08
N ALA A 32 -12.38 -13.63 -6.57
CA ALA A 32 -12.72 -14.58 -5.52
C ALA A 32 -13.27 -13.89 -4.27
N THR A 33 -12.62 -12.81 -3.83
CA THR A 33 -13.05 -12.00 -2.66
C THR A 33 -14.46 -11.42 -2.87
N VAL A 34 -14.73 -10.83 -4.02
CA VAL A 34 -16.04 -10.21 -4.33
C VAL A 34 -17.13 -11.27 -4.52
N LEU A 35 -16.83 -12.38 -5.20
CA LEU A 35 -17.78 -13.48 -5.38
C LEU A 35 -18.16 -14.10 -4.03
N LEU A 36 -17.18 -14.40 -3.17
CA LEU A 36 -17.44 -14.91 -1.83
C LEU A 36 -18.22 -13.91 -0.99
N TYR A 37 -18.05 -12.60 -1.19
CA TYR A 37 -18.85 -11.58 -0.53
C TYR A 37 -20.31 -11.54 -1.00
N TRP A 38 -20.60 -11.86 -2.25
CA TRP A 38 -21.98 -11.87 -2.75
C TRP A 38 -22.76 -13.15 -2.43
N LEU A 39 -22.09 -14.24 -2.08
CA LEU A 39 -22.76 -15.45 -1.60
C LEU A 39 -23.39 -15.22 -0.20
N PRO A 40 -24.46 -15.95 0.16
CA PRO A 40 -24.94 -15.97 1.54
C PRO A 40 -23.84 -16.37 2.52
N GLU A 41 -23.90 -15.86 3.75
CA GLU A 41 -22.82 -16.05 4.73
C GLU A 41 -22.63 -17.53 5.10
N ASP A 42 -23.73 -18.27 5.31
CA ASP A 42 -23.69 -19.71 5.61
C ASP A 42 -23.05 -20.52 4.48
N VAL A 43 -23.36 -20.16 3.22
CA VAL A 43 -22.77 -20.79 2.03
C VAL A 43 -21.27 -20.51 1.98
N THR A 44 -20.88 -19.26 2.26
CA THR A 44 -19.47 -18.84 2.30
C THR A 44 -18.70 -19.63 3.36
N ARG A 45 -19.25 -19.73 4.59
CA ARG A 45 -18.65 -20.49 5.69
C ARG A 45 -18.48 -21.97 5.36
N ASN A 46 -19.49 -22.60 4.78
CA ASN A 46 -19.44 -24.01 4.37
C ASN A 46 -18.42 -24.25 3.25
N LEU A 47 -18.36 -23.34 2.27
CA LEU A 47 -17.39 -23.41 1.19
C LEU A 47 -15.97 -23.28 1.75
N VAL A 48 -15.71 -22.27 2.59
CA VAL A 48 -14.40 -22.06 3.20
C VAL A 48 -13.94 -23.29 4.01
N LYS A 49 -14.83 -23.88 4.82
CA LYS A 49 -14.53 -25.13 5.56
C LYS A 49 -14.21 -26.32 4.65
N SER A 50 -14.72 -26.32 3.41
CA SER A 50 -14.49 -27.40 2.44
C SER A 50 -13.18 -27.28 1.67
N PHE A 51 -12.54 -26.09 1.70
CA PHE A 51 -11.31 -25.83 0.95
C PHE A 51 -10.17 -25.40 1.90
N PRO A 52 -9.28 -26.33 2.31
CA PRO A 52 -8.20 -26.05 3.28
C PRO A 52 -7.20 -24.98 2.83
N MET A 53 -7.16 -24.67 1.54
CA MET A 53 -6.31 -23.61 0.98
C MET A 53 -6.84 -22.20 1.32
N LEU A 54 -8.12 -22.08 1.69
CA LEU A 54 -8.71 -20.80 2.06
C LEU A 54 -8.44 -20.51 3.54
N ARG A 55 -8.28 -19.23 3.87
CA ARG A 55 -8.16 -18.78 5.26
C ARG A 55 -9.45 -19.07 6.01
N GLU A 56 -9.38 -19.11 7.33
CA GLU A 56 -10.59 -19.26 8.14
C GLU A 56 -11.50 -18.02 7.99
N TYR A 57 -12.80 -18.27 7.87
CA TYR A 57 -13.80 -17.20 7.82
C TYR A 57 -14.00 -16.65 9.25
N PRO A 58 -13.68 -15.38 9.52
CA PRO A 58 -13.74 -14.85 10.88
C PRO A 58 -15.19 -14.73 11.35
N GLU A 59 -15.48 -15.17 12.58
CA GLU A 59 -16.79 -14.95 13.20
C GLU A 59 -16.86 -13.53 13.76
N THR A 60 -17.59 -12.66 13.07
CA THR A 60 -17.70 -11.24 13.44
C THR A 60 -19.16 -10.83 13.53
N PHE A 61 -19.48 -9.86 14.38
CA PHE A 61 -20.84 -9.33 14.56
C PHE A 61 -21.51 -8.84 13.26
N SER A 62 -20.70 -8.42 12.27
CA SER A 62 -21.17 -8.10 10.93
C SER A 62 -20.11 -8.48 9.90
N ARG A 63 -20.56 -9.04 8.78
CA ARG A 63 -19.73 -9.36 7.61
C ARG A 63 -18.90 -8.20 7.08
N GLU A 64 -19.33 -6.97 7.32
CA GLU A 64 -18.63 -5.74 6.88
C GLU A 64 -17.78 -5.10 7.98
N ALA A 65 -17.84 -5.61 9.23
CA ALA A 65 -17.22 -4.96 10.39
C ALA A 65 -15.73 -4.66 10.19
N PHE A 66 -15.00 -5.54 9.51
CA PHE A 66 -13.58 -5.35 9.19
C PHE A 66 -13.28 -5.16 7.71
N GLY A 67 -14.31 -4.95 6.88
CA GLY A 67 -14.25 -5.04 5.43
C GLY A 67 -14.46 -6.47 4.92
N LEU A 68 -14.33 -6.67 3.61
CA LEU A 68 -14.56 -7.99 3.00
C LEU A 68 -13.58 -9.05 3.51
N TYR A 69 -14.10 -10.26 3.68
CA TYR A 69 -13.31 -11.46 3.90
C TYR A 69 -12.37 -11.72 2.71
N SER A 70 -11.07 -11.81 2.98
CA SER A 70 -10.06 -12.17 1.96
C SER A 70 -9.65 -13.64 2.12
N PRO A 71 -9.88 -14.48 1.09
CA PRO A 71 -9.77 -15.93 1.25
C PRO A 71 -8.35 -16.48 1.16
N PHE A 72 -7.38 -15.73 0.64
CA PHE A 72 -6.02 -16.23 0.39
C PHE A 72 -4.96 -15.56 1.26
N ILE A 73 -5.14 -14.27 1.55
CA ILE A 73 -4.12 -13.41 2.17
C ILE A 73 -4.85 -12.55 3.22
N ASP A 74 -4.15 -12.10 4.26
CA ASP A 74 -4.76 -11.15 5.19
C ASP A 74 -5.17 -9.86 4.46
N ARG A 75 -6.32 -9.28 4.83
CA ARG A 75 -6.88 -8.11 4.15
C ARG A 75 -5.93 -6.90 4.10
N ILE A 76 -5.04 -6.74 5.07
CA ILE A 76 -4.10 -5.62 5.12
C ILE A 76 -3.03 -5.79 4.04
N GLN A 77 -2.36 -6.94 4.02
CA GLN A 77 -1.39 -7.31 3.00
C GLN A 77 -2.04 -7.35 1.60
N PHE A 78 -3.26 -7.87 1.50
CA PHE A 78 -3.98 -7.92 0.23
C PHE A 78 -4.32 -6.51 -0.29
N SER A 79 -4.69 -5.58 0.60
CA SER A 79 -4.87 -4.17 0.25
C SER A 79 -3.59 -3.53 -0.27
N SER A 80 -2.43 -3.87 0.31
CA SER A 80 -1.12 -3.44 -0.21
C SER A 80 -0.90 -3.93 -1.64
N LEU A 81 -1.15 -5.21 -1.91
CA LEU A 81 -1.01 -5.80 -3.25
C LEU A 81 -1.97 -5.18 -4.29
N ILE A 82 -3.21 -4.88 -3.91
CA ILE A 82 -4.17 -4.18 -4.77
C ILE A 82 -3.68 -2.77 -5.09
N GLY A 83 -3.16 -2.03 -4.09
CA GLY A 83 -2.56 -0.71 -4.30
C GLY A 83 -1.44 -0.73 -5.34
N LEU A 84 -0.50 -1.67 -5.21
CA LEU A 84 0.57 -1.88 -6.19
C LEU A 84 0.04 -2.27 -7.58
N ALA A 85 -1.02 -3.08 -7.64
CA ALA A 85 -1.64 -3.50 -8.90
C ALA A 85 -2.31 -2.32 -9.61
N ILE A 86 -2.98 -1.43 -8.87
CA ILE A 86 -3.57 -0.20 -9.41
C ILE A 86 -2.47 0.70 -9.97
N LEU A 87 -1.40 0.96 -9.22
CA LEU A 87 -0.28 1.77 -9.69
C LEU A 87 0.39 1.17 -10.95
N SER A 88 0.52 -0.16 -10.99
CA SER A 88 1.05 -0.88 -12.14
C SER A 88 0.13 -0.76 -13.36
N CYS A 89 -1.19 -0.90 -13.17
CA CYS A 89 -2.18 -0.70 -14.22
C CYS A 89 -2.13 0.73 -14.77
N LEU A 90 -2.05 1.74 -13.90
CA LEU A 90 -1.93 3.15 -14.31
C LEU A 90 -0.67 3.43 -15.13
N TYR A 91 0.46 2.80 -14.77
CA TYR A 91 1.68 2.85 -15.58
C TYR A 91 1.46 2.21 -16.97
N MET A 92 0.84 1.02 -17.01
CA MET A 92 0.61 0.26 -18.24
C MET A 92 -0.43 0.89 -19.20
N LEU A 93 -1.28 1.82 -18.73
CA LEU A 93 -2.21 2.58 -19.60
C LEU A 93 -1.49 3.40 -20.69
N GLN A 94 -0.20 3.70 -20.51
CA GLN A 94 0.62 4.39 -21.50
C GLN A 94 1.14 3.47 -22.62
N GLY A 95 0.96 2.15 -22.49
CA GLY A 95 1.49 1.13 -23.41
C GLY A 95 0.49 0.64 -24.48
N PRO A 96 0.93 -0.28 -25.36
CA PRO A 96 0.15 -0.75 -26.52
C PRO A 96 -1.08 -1.59 -26.15
N LYS A 97 -1.06 -2.29 -25.01
CA LYS A 97 -2.19 -3.14 -24.54
C LYS A 97 -2.97 -2.47 -23.40
N LYS A 98 -3.32 -1.19 -23.55
CA LYS A 98 -4.01 -0.39 -22.53
C LYS A 98 -5.43 -0.90 -22.16
N TRP A 99 -6.04 -1.75 -22.99
CA TRP A 99 -7.37 -2.31 -22.72
C TRP A 99 -7.37 -3.22 -21.49
N LEU A 100 -6.31 -4.00 -21.26
CA LEU A 100 -6.21 -4.89 -20.11
C LEU A 100 -6.17 -4.12 -18.78
N PRO A 101 -5.24 -3.16 -18.55
CA PRO A 101 -5.28 -2.37 -17.33
C PRO A 101 -6.57 -1.55 -17.20
N ALA A 102 -7.16 -1.06 -18.31
CA ALA A 102 -8.46 -0.38 -18.26
C ALA A 102 -9.60 -1.30 -17.78
N LEU A 103 -9.57 -2.58 -18.16
CA LEU A 103 -10.53 -3.59 -17.69
C LEU A 103 -10.31 -3.95 -16.20
N LEU A 104 -9.05 -4.03 -15.75
CA LEU A 104 -8.74 -4.43 -14.37
C LEU A 104 -8.97 -3.31 -13.34
N LEU A 105 -8.76 -2.04 -13.71
CA LEU A 105 -8.84 -0.91 -12.78
C LEU A 105 -10.18 -0.79 -12.04
N PRO A 106 -11.36 -0.93 -12.67
CA PRO A 106 -12.64 -0.88 -11.96
C PRO A 106 -12.77 -1.96 -10.88
N LEU A 107 -12.40 -3.21 -11.20
CA LEU A 107 -12.42 -4.32 -10.25
C LEU A 107 -11.47 -4.05 -9.08
N LEU A 108 -10.22 -3.72 -9.37
CA LEU A 108 -9.21 -3.43 -8.36
C LEU A 108 -9.62 -2.25 -7.47
N GLY A 109 -10.15 -1.18 -8.07
CA GLY A 109 -10.62 0.01 -7.36
C GLY A 109 -11.81 -0.30 -6.45
N TYR A 110 -12.80 -1.04 -6.95
CA TYR A 110 -13.95 -1.47 -6.14
C TYR A 110 -13.49 -2.31 -4.95
N THR A 111 -12.71 -3.38 -5.19
CA THR A 111 -12.20 -4.24 -4.11
C THR A 111 -11.35 -3.44 -3.12
N MET A 112 -10.51 -2.52 -3.59
CA MET A 112 -9.70 -1.65 -2.72
C MET A 112 -10.56 -0.85 -1.75
N MET A 113 -11.69 -0.31 -2.21
CA MET A 113 -12.59 0.50 -1.37
C MET A 113 -13.27 -0.34 -0.29
N VAL A 114 -13.68 -1.57 -0.61
CA VAL A 114 -14.53 -2.38 0.29
C VAL A 114 -13.73 -3.34 1.19
N LEU A 115 -12.49 -3.71 0.83
CA LEU A 115 -11.68 -4.69 1.56
C LEU A 115 -11.33 -4.29 3.01
N GLY A 116 -11.36 -2.99 3.33
CA GLY A 116 -11.15 -2.50 4.71
C GLY A 116 -9.68 -2.42 5.16
N GLY A 117 -8.72 -2.49 4.24
CA GLY A 117 -7.29 -2.27 4.51
C GLY A 117 -6.92 -0.79 4.57
N ARG A 118 -7.27 -0.09 5.66
CA ARG A 118 -7.16 1.38 5.79
C ARG A 118 -5.77 1.94 5.48
N GLY A 119 -4.70 1.27 5.93
CA GLY A 119 -3.33 1.69 5.65
C GLY A 119 -3.01 1.73 4.15
N GLY A 120 -3.31 0.63 3.46
CA GLY A 120 -3.16 0.53 2.00
C GLY A 120 -4.05 1.53 1.25
N GLN A 121 -5.27 1.78 1.73
CA GLN A 121 -6.21 2.75 1.11
C GLN A 121 -5.66 4.18 1.18
N LEU A 122 -5.18 4.61 2.35
CA LEU A 122 -4.57 5.93 2.53
C LEU A 122 -3.26 6.04 1.73
N ALA A 123 -2.43 5.00 1.76
CA ALA A 123 -1.20 4.94 0.98
C ALA A 123 -1.47 5.06 -0.53
N LEU A 124 -2.50 4.37 -1.04
CA LEU A 124 -2.91 4.48 -2.43
C LEU A 124 -3.37 5.91 -2.73
N LEU A 125 -4.26 6.48 -1.92
CA LEU A 125 -4.80 7.82 -2.13
C LEU A 125 -3.68 8.87 -2.25
N VAL A 126 -2.70 8.83 -1.35
CA VAL A 126 -1.54 9.74 -1.38
C VAL A 126 -0.64 9.44 -2.58
N SER A 127 -0.38 8.16 -2.88
CA SER A 127 0.46 7.78 -4.03
C SER A 127 -0.12 8.20 -5.39
N LEU A 128 -1.46 8.33 -5.51
CA LEU A 128 -2.14 8.80 -6.72
C LEU A 128 -1.88 10.27 -7.04
N LEU A 129 -1.33 11.06 -6.10
CA LEU A 129 -0.86 12.43 -6.39
C LEU A 129 0.18 12.42 -7.52
N VAL A 130 1.14 11.49 -7.49
CA VAL A 130 2.25 11.44 -8.44
C VAL A 130 1.79 11.21 -9.89
N PRO A 131 1.05 10.13 -10.22
CA PRO A 131 0.55 9.93 -11.58
C PRO A 131 -0.57 10.92 -11.92
N GLY A 132 -1.41 11.31 -10.97
CA GLY A 132 -2.49 12.28 -11.17
C GLY A 132 -1.97 13.63 -11.63
N ILE A 133 -0.99 14.20 -10.91
CA ILE A 133 -0.33 15.47 -11.27
C ILE A 133 0.32 15.35 -12.65
N TYR A 134 1.04 14.26 -12.92
CA TYR A 134 1.67 14.05 -14.23
C TYR A 134 0.66 14.03 -15.38
N TRP A 135 -0.45 13.32 -15.25
CA TRP A 135 -1.47 13.23 -16.30
C TRP A 135 -2.22 14.55 -16.50
N VAL A 136 -2.63 15.22 -15.43
CA VAL A 136 -3.30 16.53 -15.49
C VAL A 136 -2.35 17.58 -16.07
N TYR A 137 -1.09 17.61 -15.64
CA TYR A 137 -0.07 18.48 -16.19
C TYR A 137 0.11 18.27 -17.70
N LYS A 138 0.21 17.01 -18.14
CA LYS A 138 0.34 16.67 -19.57
C LYS A 138 -0.90 17.05 -20.37
N LEU A 139 -2.09 16.94 -19.79
CA LEU A 139 -3.35 17.36 -20.43
C LEU A 139 -3.41 18.88 -20.58
N LEU A 140 -3.21 19.61 -19.49
CA LEU A 140 -3.30 21.08 -19.46
C LEU A 140 -2.22 21.73 -20.34
N SER A 141 -0.96 21.28 -20.23
CA SER A 141 0.16 21.82 -21.02
C SER A 141 0.05 21.57 -22.52
N ARG A 142 -0.63 20.50 -22.96
CA ARG A 142 -0.73 20.17 -24.39
C ARG A 142 -2.02 20.64 -25.04
N LYS A 143 -3.14 20.59 -24.32
CA LYS A 143 -4.48 20.80 -24.92
C LYS A 143 -5.19 22.07 -24.47
N VAL A 144 -5.00 22.50 -23.22
CA VAL A 144 -5.83 23.57 -22.63
C VAL A 144 -5.10 24.90 -22.58
N PHE A 145 -3.86 24.91 -22.07
CA PHE A 145 -3.07 26.12 -21.85
C PHE A 145 -1.65 25.98 -22.44
N PRO A 146 -1.50 25.84 -23.77
CA PRO A 146 -0.18 25.62 -24.40
C PRO A 146 0.79 26.79 -24.22
N ASN A 147 0.29 28.01 -24.02
CA ASN A 147 1.09 29.24 -23.91
C ASN A 147 1.37 29.67 -22.46
N LEU A 148 0.85 28.94 -21.46
CA LEU A 148 1.03 29.28 -20.05
C LEU A 148 2.39 28.78 -19.55
N SER A 149 2.98 29.47 -18.56
CA SER A 149 4.26 29.06 -17.99
C SER A 149 4.17 27.66 -17.36
N LYS A 150 5.25 26.88 -17.48
CA LYS A 150 5.31 25.51 -16.94
C LYS A 150 5.06 25.46 -15.42
N THR A 151 5.47 26.51 -14.71
CA THR A 151 5.26 26.65 -13.26
C THR A 151 3.79 26.85 -12.92
N ALA A 152 3.08 27.71 -13.65
CA ALA A 152 1.65 27.94 -13.44
C ALA A 152 0.83 26.69 -13.77
N VAL A 153 1.10 26.00 -14.89
CA VAL A 153 0.43 24.74 -15.23
C VAL A 153 0.69 23.67 -14.17
N GLY A 154 1.92 23.60 -13.63
CA GLY A 154 2.26 22.72 -12.51
C GLY A 154 1.47 23.02 -11.25
N GLY A 155 1.35 24.30 -10.88
CA GLY A 155 0.55 24.74 -9.73
C GLY A 155 -0.93 24.38 -9.87
N ILE A 156 -1.54 24.69 -11.03
CA ILE A 156 -2.95 24.36 -11.32
C ILE A 156 -3.18 22.84 -11.27
N SER A 157 -2.28 22.07 -11.89
CA SER A 157 -2.39 20.60 -11.89
C SER A 157 -2.34 20.03 -10.47
N THR A 158 -1.43 20.56 -9.64
CA THR A 158 -1.29 20.14 -8.25
C THR A 158 -2.54 20.47 -7.44
N PHE A 159 -3.01 21.72 -7.52
CA PHE A 159 -4.21 22.16 -6.82
C PHE A 159 -5.43 21.32 -7.22
N PHE A 160 -5.66 21.11 -8.52
CA PHE A 160 -6.77 20.32 -9.02
C PHE A 160 -6.72 18.87 -8.51
N VAL A 161 -5.56 18.21 -8.59
CA VAL A 161 -5.43 16.81 -8.16
C VAL A 161 -5.60 16.69 -6.65
N VAL A 162 -5.02 17.60 -5.85
CA VAL A 162 -5.22 17.61 -4.40
C VAL A 162 -6.69 17.79 -4.05
N LEU A 163 -7.40 18.70 -4.72
CA LEU A 163 -8.83 18.92 -4.51
C LEU A 163 -9.65 17.67 -4.83
N VAL A 164 -9.38 17.02 -5.97
CA VAL A 164 -10.07 15.77 -6.35
C VAL A 164 -9.80 14.67 -5.34
N LEU A 165 -8.54 14.45 -4.95
CA LEU A 165 -8.18 13.39 -4.00
C LEU A 165 -8.69 13.67 -2.58
N ALA A 166 -8.85 14.94 -2.19
CA ALA A 166 -9.50 15.31 -0.92
C ALA A 166 -11.03 15.08 -0.96
N PHE A 167 -11.65 15.24 -2.13
CA PHE A 167 -13.09 14.98 -2.31
C PHE A 167 -13.43 13.49 -2.33
N LEU A 168 -12.53 12.62 -2.81
CA LEU A 168 -12.80 11.18 -2.94
C LEU A 168 -13.21 10.50 -1.61
N PRO A 169 -12.51 10.68 -0.48
CA PRO A 169 -12.94 10.14 0.81
C PRO A 169 -14.32 10.65 1.25
N PHE A 170 -14.60 11.93 1.04
CA PHE A 170 -15.90 12.53 1.37
C PHE A 170 -17.03 11.88 0.55
N ALA A 171 -16.85 11.77 -0.76
CA ALA A 171 -17.81 11.10 -1.63
C ALA A 171 -17.98 9.63 -1.24
N ALA A 172 -16.89 8.92 -0.93
CA ALA A 172 -16.93 7.52 -0.53
C ALA A 172 -17.69 7.31 0.80
N TYR A 173 -17.51 8.20 1.78
CA TYR A 173 -18.24 8.17 3.05
C TYR A 173 -19.76 8.28 2.86
N HIS A 174 -20.23 9.10 1.91
CA HIS A 174 -21.66 9.29 1.67
C HIS A 174 -22.30 8.28 0.70
N THR A 175 -21.49 7.54 -0.08
CA THR A 175 -21.99 6.67 -1.15
C THR A 175 -21.75 5.18 -0.89
N ASN A 176 -20.87 4.82 0.05
CA ASN A 176 -20.48 3.43 0.30
C ASN A 176 -20.70 3.07 1.78
N SER A 177 -21.57 2.09 2.03
CA SER A 177 -21.92 1.63 3.39
C SER A 177 -20.70 1.10 4.15
N ALA A 178 -19.82 0.34 3.49
CA ALA A 178 -18.63 -0.19 4.12
C ALA A 178 -17.68 0.94 4.56
N VAL A 179 -17.48 1.97 3.74
CA VAL A 179 -16.66 3.14 4.13
C VAL A 179 -17.32 3.90 5.28
N HIS A 180 -18.62 4.17 5.20
CA HIS A 180 -19.38 4.84 6.24
C HIS A 180 -19.26 4.13 7.60
N THR A 181 -19.53 2.82 7.64
CA THR A 181 -19.42 1.99 8.85
C THR A 181 -18.02 2.04 9.43
N ARG A 182 -16.98 1.97 8.60
CA ARG A 182 -15.59 1.94 9.07
C ARG A 182 -15.10 3.29 9.60
N VAL A 183 -15.56 4.40 9.00
CA VAL A 183 -15.28 5.74 9.52
C VAL A 183 -15.98 5.95 10.87
N ASN A 184 -17.26 5.61 10.99
CA ASN A 184 -18.00 5.76 12.24
C ASN A 184 -17.47 4.84 13.34
N GLN A 185 -17.08 3.61 13.02
CA GLN A 185 -16.37 2.74 13.95
C GLN A 185 -15.09 3.43 14.47
N SER A 186 -14.30 4.06 13.60
CA SER A 186 -13.07 4.73 14.01
C SER A 186 -13.33 5.92 14.93
N LEU A 187 -14.37 6.71 14.65
CA LEU A 187 -14.77 7.85 15.48
C LEU A 187 -15.27 7.39 16.84
N TRP A 188 -16.05 6.30 16.88
CA TRP A 188 -16.52 5.69 18.12
C TRP A 188 -15.36 5.10 18.94
N GLU A 189 -14.45 4.34 18.32
CA GLU A 189 -13.24 3.82 19.00
C GLU A 189 -12.43 4.95 19.67
N ILE A 190 -12.31 6.10 19.00
CA ILE A 190 -11.61 7.29 19.54
C ILE A 190 -12.41 7.94 20.68
N SER A 191 -13.74 8.01 20.58
CA SER A 191 -14.57 8.59 21.65
C SER A 191 -14.55 7.74 22.91
N GLU A 192 -14.57 6.40 22.79
CA GLU A 192 -14.46 5.48 23.92
C GLU A 192 -13.14 5.71 24.68
N ILE A 193 -11.99 5.72 23.96
CA ILE A 193 -10.68 6.02 24.58
C ILE A 193 -10.70 7.38 25.30
N ARG A 194 -11.25 8.42 24.67
CA ARG A 194 -11.26 9.78 25.25
C ARG A 194 -12.17 9.92 26.46
N SER A 195 -13.26 9.16 26.50
CA SER A 195 -14.24 9.24 27.57
C SER A 195 -13.85 8.44 28.81
N GLY A 196 -12.81 7.60 28.71
CA GLY A 196 -12.38 6.73 29.81
C GLY A 196 -13.38 5.63 30.16
N HIS A 197 -14.37 5.36 29.30
CA HIS A 197 -15.22 4.18 29.39
C HIS A 197 -14.45 3.02 28.76
N TYR A 198 -13.72 2.31 29.62
CA TYR A 198 -12.89 1.18 29.23
C TYR A 198 -13.68 -0.13 29.39
N ASP A 199 -14.05 -0.75 28.27
CA ASP A 199 -14.51 -2.14 28.25
C ASP A 199 -13.43 -3.02 27.59
N PRO A 200 -12.66 -3.79 28.38
CA PRO A 200 -11.56 -4.62 27.88
C PRO A 200 -11.95 -5.59 26.76
N ASP A 201 -13.19 -6.10 26.77
CA ASP A 201 -13.66 -7.08 25.78
C ASP A 201 -13.86 -6.43 24.40
N ASN A 202 -14.23 -5.14 24.36
CA ASN A 202 -14.37 -4.39 23.11
C ASN A 202 -13.02 -4.07 22.45
N PHE A 203 -11.95 -3.90 23.25
CA PHE A 203 -10.63 -3.47 22.78
C PHE A 203 -9.95 -4.49 21.87
N LEU A 204 -10.19 -5.79 22.05
CA LEU A 204 -9.66 -6.85 21.18
C LEU A 204 -10.02 -6.63 19.70
N HIS A 205 -11.19 -6.04 19.47
CA HIS A 205 -11.76 -5.81 18.15
C HIS A 205 -11.45 -4.41 17.59
N PHE A 206 -10.88 -3.51 18.39
CA PHE A 206 -10.65 -2.12 17.99
C PHE A 206 -9.38 -1.98 17.16
N THR A 207 -9.55 -1.67 15.88
CA THR A 207 -8.40 -1.66 14.96
C THR A 207 -7.57 -0.39 15.08
N THR A 208 -8.13 0.74 15.51
CA THR A 208 -7.40 2.01 15.66
C THR A 208 -6.65 2.04 16.99
N VAL A 209 -7.32 1.60 18.06
CA VAL A 209 -6.76 1.57 19.41
C VAL A 209 -5.53 0.68 19.49
N ARG A 210 -5.60 -0.52 18.90
CA ARG A 210 -4.44 -1.42 18.81
C ARG A 210 -3.22 -0.78 18.14
N ARG A 211 -3.40 0.13 17.17
CA ARG A 211 -2.27 0.88 16.58
C ARG A 211 -1.70 1.90 17.56
N LEU A 212 -2.56 2.65 18.24
CA LEU A 212 -2.13 3.66 19.21
C LEU A 212 -1.34 3.02 20.35
N VAL A 213 -1.84 1.93 20.92
CA VAL A 213 -1.16 1.15 21.97
C VAL A 213 0.18 0.60 21.45
N SER A 214 0.19 0.04 20.23
CA SER A 214 1.43 -0.39 19.58
C SER A 214 2.46 0.73 19.49
N TRP A 215 2.05 1.94 19.07
CA TRP A 215 2.95 3.09 18.95
C TRP A 215 3.47 3.55 20.30
N GLN A 216 2.62 3.54 21.34
CA GLN A 216 3.02 3.88 22.71
C GLN A 216 4.06 2.89 23.25
N ASN A 217 3.84 1.59 23.08
CA ASN A 217 4.80 0.58 23.54
C ASN A 217 6.11 0.62 22.76
N LEU A 218 6.07 0.85 21.43
CA LEU A 218 7.29 1.11 20.66
C LEU A 218 8.03 2.36 21.14
N TRP A 219 7.30 3.40 21.53
CA TRP A 219 7.88 4.64 22.03
C TRP A 219 8.56 4.44 23.39
N ARG A 220 7.95 3.69 24.31
CA ARG A 220 8.58 3.31 25.60
C ARG A 220 9.93 2.64 25.38
N ILE A 221 10.04 1.70 24.44
CA ILE A 221 11.30 1.03 24.09
C ILE A 221 12.33 2.03 23.50
N ILE A 222 11.87 2.96 22.65
CA ILE A 222 12.74 4.00 22.08
C ILE A 222 13.32 4.90 23.17
N GLU A 223 12.54 5.24 24.19
CA GLU A 223 13.00 6.08 25.31
C GLU A 223 14.10 5.40 26.14
N GLU A 224 14.05 4.07 26.27
CA GLU A 224 15.09 3.29 26.96
C GLU A 224 16.40 3.23 26.18
N GLN A 225 16.35 3.04 24.85
CA GLN A 225 17.53 2.82 24.01
C GLN A 225 17.48 3.55 22.65
N PRO A 226 17.46 4.90 22.63
CA PRO A 226 17.12 5.68 21.42
C PRO A 226 18.17 5.62 20.29
N ILE A 227 19.44 5.38 20.63
CA ILE A 227 20.55 5.52 19.66
C ILE A 227 20.80 4.22 18.89
N LEU A 228 20.92 3.10 19.60
CA LEU A 228 21.25 1.78 19.03
C LEU A 228 20.05 0.83 18.96
N GLY A 229 18.96 1.16 19.67
CA GLY A 229 17.83 0.26 19.83
C GLY A 229 18.18 -0.97 20.65
N THR A 230 17.20 -1.86 20.79
CA THR A 230 17.32 -3.13 21.51
C THR A 230 18.12 -4.18 20.75
N GLY A 231 18.35 -3.99 19.46
CA GLY A 231 18.91 -5.00 18.57
C GLY A 231 17.85 -5.99 18.08
N THR A 232 18.13 -6.64 16.94
CA THR A 232 17.17 -7.58 16.32
C THR A 232 16.92 -8.84 17.14
N GLY A 233 17.85 -9.20 18.04
CA GLY A 233 17.73 -10.38 18.92
C GLY A 233 16.80 -10.14 20.10
N ASP A 234 16.89 -8.98 20.75
CA ASP A 234 16.18 -8.70 22.00
C ASP A 234 14.89 -7.90 21.80
N PHE A 235 14.60 -7.46 20.57
CA PHE A 235 13.40 -6.68 20.26
C PHE A 235 12.09 -7.42 20.56
N GLY A 236 12.05 -8.75 20.37
CA GLY A 236 10.89 -9.58 20.73
C GLY A 236 10.58 -9.50 22.23
N ASP A 237 11.57 -9.78 23.06
CA ASP A 237 11.42 -9.72 24.52
C ASP A 237 11.13 -8.30 25.01
N ALA A 238 11.67 -7.27 24.35
CA ALA A 238 11.39 -5.88 24.66
C ALA A 238 9.94 -5.50 24.37
N ILE A 239 9.39 -5.88 23.22
CA ILE A 239 7.99 -5.58 22.88
C ILE A 239 7.02 -6.38 23.75
N THR A 240 7.32 -7.64 24.05
CA THR A 240 6.52 -8.44 24.99
C THR A 240 6.49 -7.81 26.38
N ARG A 241 7.64 -7.46 26.95
CA ARG A 241 7.68 -6.76 28.24
C ARG A 241 6.91 -5.44 28.23
N ALA A 242 7.01 -4.66 27.15
CA ALA A 242 6.27 -3.42 27.02
C ALA A 242 4.75 -3.65 27.04
N TYR A 243 4.25 -4.65 26.32
CA TYR A 243 2.82 -5.01 26.32
C TYR A 243 2.35 -5.64 27.63
N GLU A 244 3.15 -6.49 28.27
CA GLU A 244 2.83 -7.08 29.58
C GLU A 244 2.78 -6.04 30.70
N SER A 245 3.57 -4.97 30.58
CA SER A 245 3.55 -3.83 31.50
C SER A 245 2.46 -2.80 31.20
N ASP A 246 1.72 -2.99 30.11
CA ASP A 246 0.71 -2.03 29.66
C ASP A 246 -0.62 -2.24 30.37
N GLU A 247 -1.37 -1.15 30.52
CA GLU A 247 -2.71 -1.18 31.14
C GLU A 247 -3.76 -1.87 30.24
N TYR A 248 -3.46 -2.02 28.94
CA TYR A 248 -4.35 -2.65 27.97
C TYR A 248 -3.95 -4.12 27.73
N PRO A 249 -4.83 -5.10 28.03
CA PRO A 249 -4.55 -6.53 27.81
C PRO A 249 -4.70 -6.92 26.32
N LEU A 250 -3.94 -6.25 25.45
CA LEU A 250 -4.01 -6.42 24.01
C LEU A 250 -2.95 -7.40 23.51
N ILE A 251 -3.35 -8.24 22.55
CA ILE A 251 -2.41 -9.08 21.82
C ILE A 251 -1.44 -8.20 21.03
N GLU A 252 -0.15 -8.44 21.25
CA GLU A 252 0.96 -7.79 20.56
C GLU A 252 0.72 -7.69 19.05
N ASN A 253 0.84 -6.47 18.52
CA ASN A 253 0.75 -6.24 17.09
C ASN A 253 1.49 -4.96 16.72
N ILE A 254 2.51 -5.07 15.89
CA ILE A 254 3.39 -3.96 15.54
C ILE A 254 2.78 -3.19 14.36
N HIS A 255 2.44 -1.93 14.58
CA HIS A 255 1.69 -1.13 13.62
C HIS A 255 2.37 0.16 13.16
N ASN A 256 3.72 0.19 13.10
CA ASN A 256 4.47 1.29 12.52
C ASN A 256 5.90 0.84 12.17
N GLN A 257 6.23 0.80 10.88
CA GLN A 257 7.55 0.36 10.43
C GLN A 257 8.68 1.26 10.94
N TYR A 258 8.45 2.57 11.02
CA TYR A 258 9.48 3.54 11.39
C TYR A 258 9.78 3.47 12.89
N LEU A 259 8.74 3.42 13.73
CA LEU A 259 8.90 3.23 15.17
C LEU A 259 9.50 1.85 15.48
N MET A 260 9.10 0.81 14.77
CA MET A 260 9.71 -0.52 14.90
C MET A 260 11.21 -0.49 14.60
N PHE A 261 11.62 0.15 13.49
CA PHE A 261 13.05 0.27 13.16
C PHE A 261 13.81 1.16 14.12
N TRP A 262 13.19 2.19 14.69
CA TRP A 262 13.82 2.99 15.73
C TRP A 262 13.99 2.19 17.03
N ALA A 263 12.93 1.52 17.51
CA ALA A 263 13.00 0.69 18.71
C ALA A 263 14.03 -0.44 18.58
N MET A 264 14.07 -1.10 17.41
CA MET A 264 14.93 -2.26 17.17
C MET A 264 16.37 -1.93 16.80
N LEU A 265 16.62 -0.87 16.00
CA LEU A 265 17.93 -0.56 15.44
C LEU A 265 18.44 0.85 15.80
N GLY A 266 17.69 1.55 16.65
CA GLY A 266 17.96 2.91 17.04
C GLY A 266 17.79 3.93 15.91
N ILE A 267 18.08 5.19 16.22
CA ILE A 267 18.02 6.26 15.23
C ILE A 267 18.98 6.03 14.06
N VAL A 268 20.09 5.32 14.29
CA VAL A 268 21.06 4.97 13.24
C VAL A 268 20.43 4.03 12.22
N GLY A 269 19.78 2.95 12.65
CA GLY A 269 19.11 2.02 11.75
C GLY A 269 17.93 2.66 11.01
N LEU A 270 17.13 3.49 11.71
CA LEU A 270 16.07 4.26 11.06
C LEU A 270 16.62 5.20 9.99
N ALA A 271 17.71 5.92 10.27
CA ALA A 271 18.34 6.83 9.31
C ALA A 271 18.89 6.08 8.08
N VAL A 272 19.50 4.91 8.28
CA VAL A 272 19.93 4.04 7.17
C VAL A 272 18.74 3.61 6.31
N PHE A 273 17.63 3.19 6.93
CA PHE A 273 16.43 2.80 6.19
C PHE A 273 15.83 3.95 5.37
N VAL A 274 15.66 5.13 5.97
CA VAL A 274 15.20 6.33 5.26
C VAL A 274 16.18 6.72 4.15
N GLY A 275 17.48 6.57 4.40
CA GLY A 275 18.54 6.78 3.42
C GLY A 275 18.44 5.85 2.21
N VAL A 276 18.12 4.57 2.42
CA VAL A 276 17.87 3.61 1.32
C VAL A 276 16.67 4.03 0.48
N MET A 277 15.57 4.46 1.12
CA MET A 277 14.38 4.96 0.42
C MET A 277 14.70 6.23 -0.40
N ALA A 278 15.44 7.17 0.17
CA ALA A 278 15.88 8.39 -0.50
C ALA A 278 16.84 8.09 -1.66
N TYR A 279 17.80 7.18 -1.47
CA TYR A 279 18.71 6.72 -2.51
C TYR A 279 17.92 6.17 -3.70
N TRP A 280 16.93 5.31 -3.46
CA TRP A 280 16.08 4.78 -4.53
C TRP A 280 15.30 5.87 -5.25
N ALA A 281 14.72 6.83 -4.52
CA ALA A 281 13.99 7.97 -5.10
C ALA A 281 14.85 8.80 -6.05
N VAL A 282 16.08 9.13 -5.63
CA VAL A 282 17.05 9.90 -6.43
C VAL A 282 17.48 9.11 -7.65
N ARG A 283 17.86 7.84 -7.45
CA ARG A 283 18.32 7.00 -8.55
C ARG A 283 17.22 6.82 -9.59
N MET A 284 15.94 6.77 -9.19
CA MET A 284 14.80 6.50 -10.09
C MET A 284 14.32 7.72 -10.89
N LYS A 285 14.98 8.86 -10.73
CA LYS A 285 14.71 10.08 -11.48
C LYS A 285 15.06 9.92 -12.97
N ASN A 286 14.48 10.78 -13.82
CA ASN A 286 14.81 10.99 -15.24
C ASN A 286 14.63 9.78 -16.18
N GLN A 287 13.65 8.90 -15.92
CA GLN A 287 13.31 7.73 -16.75
C GLN A 287 11.90 7.84 -17.37
N GLY A 288 11.42 9.06 -17.59
CA GLY A 288 10.09 9.31 -18.15
C GLY A 288 8.96 8.71 -17.30
N ALA A 289 8.10 7.90 -17.92
CA ALA A 289 6.95 7.28 -17.25
C ALA A 289 7.36 6.31 -16.12
N VAL A 290 8.54 5.69 -16.22
CA VAL A 290 9.06 4.80 -15.17
C VAL A 290 9.36 5.58 -13.89
N THR A 291 9.84 6.83 -13.98
CA THR A 291 10.04 7.68 -12.80
C THR A 291 8.74 7.95 -12.06
N ILE A 292 7.66 8.25 -12.80
CA ILE A 292 6.35 8.49 -12.21
C ILE A 292 5.86 7.23 -11.49
N PHE A 293 5.97 6.06 -12.12
CA PHE A 293 5.62 4.78 -11.50
C PHE A 293 6.46 4.49 -10.26
N ALA A 294 7.78 4.67 -10.35
CA ALA A 294 8.72 4.46 -9.26
C ALA A 294 8.39 5.33 -8.04
N TRP A 295 8.21 6.63 -8.25
CA TRP A 295 7.87 7.56 -7.18
C TRP A 295 6.48 7.29 -6.59
N SER A 296 5.53 6.82 -7.40
CA SER A 296 4.22 6.37 -6.89
C SER A 296 4.37 5.18 -5.94
N VAL A 297 5.16 4.17 -6.33
CA VAL A 297 5.41 2.97 -5.51
C VAL A 297 6.20 3.31 -4.24
N LEU A 298 7.23 4.16 -4.34
CA LEU A 298 7.98 4.63 -3.17
C LEU A 298 7.09 5.40 -2.19
N LEU A 299 6.26 6.32 -2.70
CA LEU A 299 5.34 7.10 -1.88
C LEU A 299 4.27 6.20 -1.26
N PHE A 300 3.76 5.22 -2.00
CA PHE A 300 2.85 4.20 -1.48
C PHE A 300 3.45 3.51 -0.26
N TYR A 301 4.65 2.94 -0.37
CA TYR A 301 5.30 2.27 0.76
C TYR A 301 5.64 3.24 1.90
N ALA A 302 6.14 4.43 1.59
CA ALA A 302 6.49 5.42 2.60
C ALA A 302 5.28 5.80 3.48
N VAL A 303 4.09 5.89 2.88
CA VAL A 303 2.85 6.18 3.61
C VAL A 303 2.28 4.93 4.28
N ASN A 304 2.30 3.77 3.62
CA ASN A 304 1.75 2.52 4.17
C ASN A 304 2.50 2.04 5.43
N MET A 305 3.79 2.39 5.51
CA MET A 305 4.68 2.11 6.64
C MET A 305 4.40 2.93 7.91
N ILE A 306 3.53 3.96 7.83
CA ILE A 306 3.11 4.75 8.99
C ILE A 306 2.09 3.96 9.85
N PRO A 307 0.95 3.49 9.29
CA PRO A 307 -0.04 2.74 10.06
C PRO A 307 0.24 1.24 10.18
N ASP A 308 1.34 0.74 9.60
CA ASP A 308 1.66 -0.69 9.61
C ASP A 308 3.15 -1.01 9.52
N ALA A 309 3.54 -2.19 10.01
CA ALA A 309 4.90 -2.73 9.91
C ALA A 309 5.05 -3.60 8.63
N VAL A 310 4.95 -2.93 7.48
CA VAL A 310 4.89 -3.56 6.15
C VAL A 310 6.02 -4.57 5.87
N LEU A 311 7.25 -4.29 6.30
CA LEU A 311 8.39 -5.19 6.05
C LEU A 311 8.52 -6.31 7.08
N TYR A 312 7.81 -6.21 8.20
CA TYR A 312 7.70 -7.31 9.18
C TYR A 312 6.84 -8.44 8.62
N GLN A 313 5.91 -8.10 7.73
CA GLN A 313 5.00 -9.02 7.08
C GLN A 313 5.63 -9.63 5.82
N GLN A 314 5.65 -10.97 5.73
CA GLN A 314 6.35 -11.70 4.66
C GLN A 314 5.91 -11.28 3.24
N ILE A 315 4.59 -11.23 2.99
CA ILE A 315 4.04 -10.95 1.65
C ILE A 315 4.44 -9.55 1.19
N ASP A 316 4.27 -8.57 2.07
CA ASP A 316 4.57 -7.18 1.77
C ASP A 316 6.07 -6.90 1.65
N ASN A 317 6.90 -7.55 2.47
CA ASN A 317 8.36 -7.50 2.34
C ASN A 317 8.82 -8.05 0.97
N MET A 318 8.27 -9.20 0.55
CA MET A 318 8.56 -9.78 -0.76
C MET A 318 8.11 -8.87 -1.89
N ALA A 319 6.91 -8.29 -1.80
CA ALA A 319 6.40 -7.34 -2.79
C ALA A 319 7.27 -6.08 -2.86
N PHE A 320 7.67 -5.52 -1.71
CA PHE A 320 8.54 -4.35 -1.63
C PHE A 320 9.87 -4.60 -2.33
N CYS A 321 10.55 -5.69 -1.97
CA CYS A 321 11.82 -6.08 -2.57
C CYS A 321 11.69 -6.34 -4.08
N ALA A 322 10.62 -7.02 -4.52
CA ALA A 322 10.38 -7.32 -5.93
C ALA A 322 10.14 -6.04 -6.75
N PHE A 323 9.26 -5.16 -6.29
CA PHE A 323 8.94 -3.92 -7.02
C PHE A 323 10.14 -2.98 -7.11
N LEU A 324 10.87 -2.74 -6.00
CA LEU A 324 12.07 -1.90 -6.05
C LEU A 324 13.14 -2.48 -6.98
N SER A 325 13.35 -3.80 -6.94
CA SER A 325 14.32 -4.47 -7.81
C SER A 325 13.91 -4.37 -9.28
N MET A 326 12.67 -4.70 -9.62
CA MET A 326 12.18 -4.67 -11.01
C MET A 326 12.24 -3.26 -11.60
N ILE A 327 11.73 -2.25 -10.88
CA ILE A 327 11.73 -0.86 -11.34
C ILE A 327 13.16 -0.34 -11.46
N GLY A 328 14.02 -0.66 -10.48
CA GLY A 328 15.43 -0.27 -10.48
C GLY A 328 16.20 -0.80 -11.69
N LEU A 329 15.89 -2.01 -12.13
CA LEU A 329 16.53 -2.66 -13.27
C LEU A 329 16.03 -2.13 -14.62
N CYS A 330 14.79 -1.66 -14.75
CA CYS A 330 14.25 -1.12 -16.01
C CYS A 330 14.95 0.13 -16.56
N ARG A 331 15.91 0.68 -15.83
CA ARG A 331 16.81 1.78 -16.23
C ARG A 331 17.64 1.55 -17.50
N GLY A 332 17.71 0.32 -18.01
CA GLY A 332 18.63 -0.06 -19.09
C GLY A 332 18.25 0.42 -20.49
N GLU A 333 17.01 0.82 -20.74
CA GLU A 333 16.59 1.33 -22.05
C GLU A 333 16.45 2.86 -22.01
N SER A 334 17.59 3.56 -22.09
CA SER A 334 17.55 4.80 -22.85
C SER A 334 17.00 4.43 -24.23
N HIS A 335 15.89 5.03 -24.64
CA HIS A 335 15.52 5.06 -26.05
C HIS A 335 16.71 5.67 -26.81
N SER A 336 17.63 4.84 -27.28
CA SER A 336 18.40 5.15 -28.47
C SER A 336 17.33 5.48 -29.51
N PRO A 337 17.38 6.66 -30.16
CA PRO A 337 16.66 6.84 -31.39
C PRO A 337 17.07 5.66 -32.26
N LYS A 338 16.10 4.97 -32.85
CA LYS A 338 16.37 3.96 -33.88
C LYS A 338 17.29 4.64 -34.90
N SER A 339 18.58 4.32 -34.85
CA SER A 339 19.51 4.68 -35.91
C SER A 339 18.91 4.09 -37.17
N GLU A 340 18.64 4.97 -38.12
CA GLU A 340 18.23 4.65 -39.48
C GLU A 340 19.00 3.41 -39.96
N ARG A 341 18.31 2.26 -40.05
CA ARG A 341 18.73 1.22 -40.99
C ARG A 341 18.48 1.80 -42.37
N LYS A 342 19.42 2.62 -42.86
CA LYS A 342 19.60 2.82 -44.29
C LYS A 342 19.87 1.43 -44.87
N LYS A 343 18.92 0.93 -45.65
CA LYS A 343 19.16 -0.21 -46.54
C LYS A 343 20.28 0.22 -47.51
N PRO A 344 21.33 -0.60 -47.72
CA PRO A 344 22.17 -0.41 -48.89
C PRO A 344 21.31 -0.60 -50.14
N ALA A 345 21.51 0.30 -51.10
CA ALA A 345 20.94 0.24 -52.44
C ALA A 345 21.49 -0.95 -53.24
#